data_AF-A0A5T2E4D4-F1
#
_entry.id   AF-A0A5T2E4D4-F1
#
_cell.length_a   1.000
_cell.length_b   1.000
_cell.length_c   1.000
_cell.angle_alpha   90.00
_cell.angle_beta   90.00
_cell.angle_gamma   90.00
#
_symmetry.space_group_name_H-M   'P 1'
#
loop_
_entity.id
_entity.type
_entity.pdbx_description
1 polymer ?
#
loop_
_entity_poly.entity_id
_entity_poly.type
_entity_poly.pdbx_seq_one_letter_code
_entity_poly.pdbx_strand_id
1 'polypeptide(L)'
;PEEFSSASWRRAIYSLDDYEKAWILYCYGGKQTYMNHMLICEYIWLRMHERLRSLGKRITDDMTGNLIKLTGITAWNAGQLISGKDNAEVFAATYAAQEIGVKASAWSQNYKKHWQFMYNKCADLDYQALEKLMQKI
;
A
#
# COMPACT_ATOMS: atom_id res chain seq x y z
N PRO A 1 0.56 -29.62 18.21
CA PRO A 1 1.43 -29.65 17.00
C PRO A 1 1.50 -28.26 16.35
N GLU A 2 2.46 -27.42 16.76
CA GLU A 2 2.69 -26.09 16.18
C GLU A 2 3.03 -26.14 14.67
N GLU A 3 3.63 -27.24 14.21
CA GLU A 3 3.95 -27.48 12.80
C GLU A 3 2.70 -27.59 11.90
N PHE A 4 1.60 -28.14 12.41
CA PHE A 4 0.34 -28.21 11.66
C PHE A 4 -0.38 -26.85 11.61
N SER A 5 -0.21 -26.02 12.65
CA SER A 5 -0.71 -24.64 12.67
C SER A 5 0.07 -23.79 11.66
N SER A 6 1.41 -23.85 11.65
CA SER A 6 2.19 -23.09 10.66
C SER A 6 1.97 -23.57 9.21
N ALA A 7 1.77 -24.87 8.99
CA ALA A 7 1.53 -25.43 7.65
C ALA A 7 0.12 -25.12 7.11
N SER A 8 -0.91 -25.06 7.96
CA SER A 8 -2.27 -24.64 7.56
C SER A 8 -2.30 -23.15 7.23
N TRP A 9 -1.75 -22.30 8.10
CA TRP A 9 -1.62 -20.87 7.85
C TRP A 9 -0.82 -20.56 6.58
N ARG A 10 0.30 -21.25 6.34
CA ARG A 10 1.07 -21.08 5.11
C ARG A 10 0.23 -21.44 3.88
N ARG A 11 -0.47 -22.57 3.89
CA ARG A 11 -1.34 -22.94 2.76
C ARG A 11 -2.45 -21.93 2.53
N ALA A 12 -3.07 -21.43 3.61
CA ALA A 12 -4.10 -20.41 3.52
C ALA A 12 -3.57 -19.12 2.86
N ILE A 13 -2.43 -18.58 3.32
CA ILE A 13 -1.79 -17.39 2.75
C ILE A 13 -1.45 -17.58 1.27
N TYR A 14 -0.86 -18.73 0.90
CA TYR A 14 -0.46 -18.98 -0.48
C TYR A 14 -1.64 -19.28 -1.43
N SER A 15 -2.85 -19.43 -0.89
CA SER A 15 -4.10 -19.57 -1.67
C SER A 15 -4.86 -18.25 -1.85
N LEU A 16 -4.33 -17.14 -1.35
CA LEU A 16 -4.85 -15.79 -1.59
C LEU A 16 -4.43 -15.28 -2.98
N ASP A 17 -5.16 -14.27 -3.47
CA ASP A 17 -4.80 -13.56 -4.69
C ASP A 17 -3.46 -12.82 -4.50
N ASP A 18 -2.75 -12.53 -5.60
CA ASP A 18 -1.35 -12.08 -5.53
C ASP A 18 -1.14 -10.82 -4.70
N TYR A 19 -2.02 -9.82 -4.81
CA TYR A 19 -1.92 -8.59 -4.01
C TYR A 19 -2.21 -8.82 -2.52
N GLU A 20 -3.17 -9.69 -2.20
CA GLU A 20 -3.54 -10.01 -0.82
C GLU A 20 -2.43 -10.81 -0.15
N LYS A 21 -1.93 -11.84 -0.83
CA LYS A 21 -0.76 -12.61 -0.41
C LYS A 21 0.45 -11.71 -0.19
N ALA A 22 0.76 -10.84 -1.16
CA ALA A 22 1.87 -9.90 -1.06
C ALA A 22 1.69 -8.97 0.15
N TRP A 23 0.48 -8.46 0.37
CA TRP A 23 0.16 -7.58 1.50
C TRP A 23 0.34 -8.27 2.84
N ILE A 24 -0.21 -9.49 3.01
CA ILE A 24 -0.06 -10.26 4.24
C ILE A 24 1.40 -10.55 4.54
N LEU A 25 2.16 -10.99 3.54
CA LEU A 25 3.60 -11.25 3.70
C LEU A 25 4.39 -9.97 3.97
N TYR A 26 3.97 -8.83 3.43
CA TYR A 26 4.62 -7.54 3.63
C TYR A 26 4.41 -7.00 5.04
N CYS A 27 3.19 -7.05 5.56
CA CYS A 27 2.83 -6.47 6.86
C CYS A 27 3.06 -7.43 8.03
N TYR A 28 2.70 -8.70 7.85
CA TYR A 28 2.65 -9.70 8.93
C TYR A 28 3.71 -10.82 8.77
N GLY A 29 4.37 -10.91 7.62
CA GLY A 29 5.36 -11.97 7.32
C GLY A 29 6.74 -11.80 7.99
N GLY A 30 6.88 -10.89 8.95
CA GLY A 30 8.13 -10.62 9.68
C GLY A 30 9.22 -9.89 8.88
N LYS A 31 9.20 -9.94 7.54
CA LYS A 31 10.13 -9.21 6.66
C LYS A 31 9.43 -8.60 5.45
N GLN A 32 9.58 -7.29 5.31
CA GLN A 32 9.20 -6.56 4.10
C GLN A 32 10.20 -6.88 2.97
N THR A 33 9.74 -7.50 1.90
CA THR A 33 10.56 -7.78 0.71
C THR A 33 10.32 -6.73 -0.36
N TYR A 34 11.34 -6.50 -1.19
CA TYR A 34 11.22 -5.60 -2.35
C TYR A 34 10.13 -6.06 -3.32
N MET A 35 10.02 -7.38 -3.56
CA MET A 35 8.99 -7.93 -4.45
C MET A 35 7.57 -7.66 -3.96
N ASN A 36 7.31 -7.90 -2.67
CA ASN A 36 5.99 -7.58 -2.10
C ASN A 36 5.73 -6.08 -2.15
N HIS A 37 6.72 -5.25 -1.80
CA HIS A 37 6.60 -3.80 -1.90
C HIS A 37 6.20 -3.35 -3.31
N MET A 38 6.84 -3.87 -4.36
CA MET A 38 6.51 -3.54 -5.75
C MET A 38 5.10 -3.95 -6.15
N LEU A 39 4.62 -5.12 -5.72
CA LEU A 39 3.23 -5.54 -5.96
C LEU A 39 2.23 -4.62 -5.26
N ILE A 40 2.54 -4.15 -4.06
CA ILE A 40 1.68 -3.18 -3.36
C ILE A 40 1.70 -1.82 -4.08
N CYS A 41 2.86 -1.35 -4.55
CA CYS A 41 2.95 -0.13 -5.35
C CYS A 41 2.12 -0.22 -6.62
N GLU A 42 2.16 -1.36 -7.31
CA GLU A 42 1.33 -1.63 -8.49
C GLU A 42 -0.15 -1.60 -8.14
N TYR A 43 -0.58 -2.30 -7.09
CA TYR A 43 -1.97 -2.29 -6.62
C TYR A 43 -2.48 -0.86 -6.36
N ILE A 44 -1.73 -0.07 -5.57
CA ILE A 44 -2.09 1.31 -5.25
C ILE A 44 -2.17 2.14 -6.53
N TRP A 45 -1.23 1.97 -7.46
CA TRP A 45 -1.19 2.69 -8.72
C TRP A 45 -2.40 2.37 -9.59
N LEU A 46 -2.77 1.09 -9.73
CA LEU A 46 -3.96 0.68 -10.49
C LEU A 46 -5.23 1.32 -9.92
N ARG A 47 -5.41 1.32 -8.59
CA ARG A 47 -6.54 1.98 -7.93
C ARG A 47 -6.54 3.49 -8.11
N MET A 48 -5.37 4.11 -8.08
CA MET A 48 -5.24 5.55 -8.34
C MET A 48 -5.60 5.88 -9.79
N HIS A 49 -5.10 5.09 -10.74
CA HIS A 49 -5.34 5.27 -12.15
C HIS A 49 -6.82 5.08 -12.50
N GLU A 50 -7.49 4.06 -11.93
CA GLU A 50 -8.94 3.87 -12.03
C GLU A 50 -9.72 5.10 -11.54
N ARG A 51 -9.36 5.62 -10.35
CA ARG A 51 -9.98 6.83 -9.79
C ARG A 51 -9.77 8.06 -10.69
N LEU A 52 -8.57 8.26 -11.23
CA LEU A 52 -8.31 9.43 -12.07
C LEU A 52 -9.11 9.37 -13.37
N ARG A 53 -9.22 8.17 -13.97
CA ARG A 53 -10.07 7.92 -15.14
C ARG A 53 -11.54 8.22 -14.83
N SER A 54 -12.06 7.75 -13.69
CA SER A 54 -13.47 7.97 -13.32
C SER A 54 -13.79 9.44 -13.06
N LEU A 55 -12.81 10.24 -12.64
CA LEU A 55 -12.98 11.68 -12.44
C LEU A 55 -12.85 12.49 -13.74
N GLY A 56 -12.54 11.85 -14.88
CA GLY A 56 -12.32 12.53 -16.16
C GLY A 56 -11.17 13.54 -16.13
N LYS A 57 -10.24 13.41 -15.17
CA LYS A 57 -9.13 14.36 -15.02
C LYS A 57 -8.06 14.06 -16.06
N ARG A 58 -7.69 15.08 -16.85
CA ARG A 58 -6.46 15.03 -17.66
C ARG A 58 -5.27 14.99 -16.70
N ILE A 59 -4.45 13.94 -16.82
CA ILE A 59 -3.24 13.76 -16.04
C ILE A 59 -2.06 14.13 -16.94
N THR A 60 -1.14 14.95 -16.44
CA THR A 60 0.14 15.21 -17.12
C THR A 60 1.15 14.14 -16.76
N ASP A 61 2.17 13.96 -17.59
CA ASP A 61 3.25 12.99 -17.30
C ASP A 61 3.96 13.31 -15.98
N ASP A 62 4.13 14.61 -15.66
CA ASP A 62 4.68 15.05 -14.38
C ASP A 62 3.80 14.61 -13.19
N MET A 63 2.48 14.76 -13.30
CA MET A 63 1.56 14.34 -12.24
C MET A 63 1.57 12.82 -12.10
N THR A 64 1.62 12.08 -13.22
CA THR A 64 1.76 10.62 -13.22
C THR A 64 3.03 10.19 -12.50
N GLY A 65 4.18 10.76 -12.85
CA GLY A 65 5.46 10.46 -12.22
C GLY A 65 5.45 10.75 -10.71
N ASN A 66 4.87 11.88 -10.30
CA ASN A 66 4.73 12.21 -8.89
C ASN A 66 3.83 11.22 -8.14
N LEU A 67 2.68 10.84 -8.72
CA LEU A 67 1.78 9.88 -8.09
C LEU A 67 2.42 8.48 -7.97
N ILE A 68 3.18 8.03 -8.96
CA ILE A 68 3.94 6.76 -8.89
C ILE A 68 4.96 6.81 -7.75
N LYS A 69 5.71 7.90 -7.58
CA LYS A 69 6.61 8.04 -6.42
C LYS A 69 5.85 7.98 -5.09
N LEU A 70 4.69 8.63 -5.02
CA LEU A 70 3.86 8.60 -3.81
C LEU A 70 3.31 7.19 -3.49
N THR A 71 3.10 6.32 -4.47
CA THR A 71 2.65 4.94 -4.18
C THR A 71 3.71 4.18 -3.38
N GLY A 72 5.00 4.34 -3.72
CA GLY A 72 6.13 3.76 -2.97
C GLY A 72 6.17 4.22 -1.52
N ILE A 73 6.16 5.54 -1.31
CA ILE A 73 6.20 6.08 0.06
C ILE A 73 4.94 5.67 0.84
N THR A 74 3.77 5.64 0.20
CA THR A 74 2.53 5.19 0.85
C THR A 74 2.57 3.71 1.21
N ALA A 75 3.02 2.85 0.29
CA ALA A 75 3.14 1.41 0.54
C ALA A 75 4.05 1.12 1.73
N TRP A 76 5.21 1.78 1.79
CA TRP A 76 6.13 1.69 2.93
C TRP A 76 5.47 2.10 4.23
N ASN A 77 4.94 3.32 4.28
CA ASN A 77 4.34 3.84 5.50
C ASN A 77 3.16 2.99 5.98
N ALA A 78 2.28 2.58 5.07
CA ALA A 78 1.14 1.74 5.42
C ALA A 78 1.60 0.38 5.96
N GLY A 79 2.58 -0.26 5.33
CA GLY A 79 3.14 -1.52 5.82
C GLY A 79 3.80 -1.39 7.19
N GLN A 80 4.49 -0.28 7.46
CA GLN A 80 5.09 0.00 8.77
C GLN A 80 4.02 0.18 9.86
N LEU A 81 3.01 1.00 9.60
CA LEU A 81 1.90 1.25 10.54
C LEU A 81 1.10 -0.01 10.83
N ILE A 82 0.82 -0.81 9.81
CA ILE A 82 -0.05 -1.99 9.92
C ILE A 82 0.70 -3.19 10.50
N SER A 83 2.03 -3.27 10.31
CA SER A 83 2.85 -4.31 10.93
C SER A 83 2.87 -4.28 12.47
N GLY A 84 2.37 -3.21 13.11
CA GLY A 84 2.23 -3.11 14.56
C GLY A 84 3.57 -3.10 15.32
N LYS A 85 4.68 -2.75 14.66
CA LYS A 85 6.00 -2.67 15.29
C LYS A 85 6.09 -1.46 16.21
N ASP A 86 6.60 -1.66 17.42
CA ASP A 86 6.69 -0.63 18.48
C ASP A 86 7.49 0.64 18.09
N ASN A 87 8.27 0.60 17.00
CA ASN A 87 9.04 1.72 16.47
C ASN A 87 8.83 1.89 14.95
N ALA A 88 7.57 1.86 14.50
CA ALA A 88 7.25 2.07 13.09
C ALA A 88 7.68 3.47 12.60
N GLU A 89 8.77 3.52 11.84
CA GLU A 89 9.22 4.75 11.17
C GLU A 89 8.46 4.98 9.87
N VAL A 90 7.81 6.13 9.77
CA VAL A 90 7.06 6.56 8.60
C VAL A 90 7.54 7.90 8.10
N PHE A 91 7.51 8.07 6.78
CA PHE A 91 7.79 9.34 6.14
C PHE A 91 6.63 10.32 6.34
N ALA A 92 6.93 11.51 6.85
CA ALA A 92 5.92 12.56 7.01
C ALA A 92 5.43 13.08 5.66
N ALA A 93 4.23 13.68 5.64
CA ALA A 93 3.67 14.32 4.43
C ALA A 93 4.58 15.44 3.88
N THR A 94 5.32 16.13 4.73
CA THR A 94 6.30 17.16 4.34
C THR A 94 7.47 16.54 3.56
N TYR A 95 7.97 15.40 3.99
CA TYR A 95 8.99 14.63 3.27
C TYR A 95 8.45 14.16 1.93
N ALA A 96 7.26 13.55 1.90
CA ALA A 96 6.64 13.10 0.66
C ALA A 96 6.46 14.23 -0.36
N ALA A 97 6.08 15.44 0.09
CA ALA A 97 5.99 16.62 -0.75
C ALA A 97 7.35 17.06 -1.33
N GLN A 98 8.41 17.00 -0.52
CA GLN A 98 9.79 17.29 -0.96
C GLN A 98 10.27 16.28 -2.00
N GLU A 99 10.01 14.98 -1.79
CA GLU A 99 10.39 13.90 -2.71
C GLU A 99 9.76 14.03 -4.11
N ILE A 100 8.54 14.57 -4.18
CA ILE A 100 7.90 14.88 -5.47
C ILE A 100 8.13 16.32 -5.94
N GLY A 101 8.97 17.09 -5.24
CA GLY A 101 9.38 18.44 -5.64
C GLY A 101 8.27 19.49 -5.59
N VAL A 102 7.23 19.33 -4.76
CA VAL A 102 6.09 20.26 -4.70
C VAL A 102 6.11 21.15 -3.46
N LYS A 103 5.67 22.40 -3.63
CA LYS A 103 5.47 23.34 -2.52
C LYS A 103 4.29 22.90 -1.64
N ALA A 104 4.27 23.36 -0.38
CA ALA A 104 3.21 23.05 0.58
C ALA A 104 1.78 23.42 0.11
N SER A 105 1.65 24.50 -0.67
CA SER A 105 0.38 24.90 -1.28
C SER A 105 -0.11 23.89 -2.31
N ALA A 106 0.76 23.47 -3.24
CA ALA A 106 0.46 22.45 -4.24
C ALA A 106 0.17 21.09 -3.59
N TRP A 107 0.91 20.72 -2.53
CA TRP A 107 0.61 19.53 -1.74
C TRP A 107 -0.82 19.56 -1.20
N SER A 108 -1.17 20.63 -0.49
CA SER A 108 -2.47 20.77 0.17
C SER A 108 -3.64 20.80 -0.81
N GLN A 109 -3.48 21.48 -1.95
CA GLN A 109 -4.53 21.64 -2.95
C GLN A 109 -4.70 20.40 -3.83
N ASN A 110 -3.61 19.78 -4.24
CA ASN A 110 -3.63 18.77 -5.31
C ASN A 110 -3.30 17.36 -4.80
N TYR A 111 -2.27 17.19 -3.97
CA TYR A 111 -1.72 15.86 -3.66
C TYR A 111 -2.28 15.24 -2.38
N LYS A 112 -2.65 16.03 -1.37
CA LYS A 112 -3.13 15.51 -0.07
C LYS A 112 -4.32 14.55 -0.22
N LYS A 113 -5.26 14.86 -1.12
CA LYS A 113 -6.42 13.99 -1.41
C LYS A 113 -6.07 12.74 -2.22
N HIS A 114 -4.96 12.75 -2.96
CA HIS A 114 -4.45 11.55 -3.64
C HIS A 114 -3.72 10.65 -2.64
N TRP A 115 -2.84 11.24 -1.85
CA TRP A 115 -2.15 10.58 -0.75
C TRP A 115 -3.12 9.86 0.18
N GLN A 116 -4.12 10.56 0.74
CA GLN A 116 -5.10 9.96 1.63
C GLN A 116 -5.89 8.82 0.98
N PHE A 117 -6.21 8.93 -0.31
CA PHE A 117 -6.86 7.83 -1.03
C PHE A 117 -5.95 6.60 -1.15
N MET A 118 -4.64 6.78 -1.37
CA MET A 118 -3.69 5.65 -1.41
C MET A 118 -3.67 4.91 -0.07
N TYR A 119 -3.64 5.63 1.07
CA TYR A 119 -3.74 4.99 2.40
C TYR A 119 -5.06 4.25 2.58
N ASN A 120 -6.18 4.85 2.17
CA ASN A 120 -7.47 4.16 2.25
C ASN A 120 -7.45 2.87 1.43
N LYS A 121 -6.78 2.84 0.27
CA LYS A 121 -6.64 1.61 -0.52
C LYS A 121 -5.74 0.57 0.12
N CYS A 122 -4.72 0.96 0.86
CA CYS A 122 -3.96 0.02 1.70
C CYS A 122 -4.83 -0.57 2.82
N ALA A 123 -5.64 0.25 3.49
CA ALA A 123 -6.55 -0.21 4.53
C ALA A 123 -7.64 -1.15 3.98
N ASP A 124 -8.20 -0.82 2.81
CA ASP A 124 -9.16 -1.69 2.11
C ASP A 124 -8.53 -3.05 1.76
N LEU A 125 -7.28 -3.05 1.27
CA LEU A 125 -6.54 -4.26 0.94
C LEU A 125 -6.24 -5.09 2.19
N ASP A 126 -5.86 -4.45 3.29
CA ASP A 126 -5.62 -5.12 4.56
C ASP A 126 -6.86 -5.84 5.07
N TYR A 127 -7.99 -5.12 5.14
CA TYR A 127 -9.26 -5.70 5.55
C TYR A 127 -9.64 -6.90 4.67
N GLN A 128 -9.61 -6.74 3.34
CA GLN A 128 -10.00 -7.81 2.41
C GLN A 128 -9.07 -9.02 2.51
N ALA A 129 -7.76 -8.80 2.61
CA ALA A 129 -6.78 -9.87 2.71
C ALA A 129 -6.94 -10.67 4.01
N LEU A 130 -7.17 -9.98 5.14
CA LEU A 130 -7.40 -10.61 6.44
C LEU A 130 -8.74 -11.37 6.48
N GLU A 131 -9.82 -10.78 5.96
CA GLU A 131 -11.13 -11.43 5.89
C GLU A 131 -11.06 -12.72 5.08
N LYS A 132 -10.44 -12.68 3.89
CA LYS A 132 -10.24 -13.87 3.05
C LYS A 132 -9.31 -14.90 3.71
N LEU A 133 -8.27 -14.45 4.41
CA LEU A 133 -7.36 -15.35 5.11
C LEU A 133 -8.08 -16.09 6.24
N MET A 134 -8.89 -15.39 7.03
CA MET A 134 -9.68 -15.97 8.12
C MET A 134 -10.70 -17.01 7.64
N GLN A 135 -11.26 -16.85 6.44
CA GLN A 135 -12.18 -17.85 5.86
C GLN A 135 -11.49 -19.16 5.45
N LYS A 136 -10.15 -19.17 5.37
CA LYS A 136 -9.34 -20.30 4.86
C LYS A 136 -8.63 -21.08 5.97
N ILE A 137 -8.78 -20.66 7.23
CA ILE A 137 -8.14 -21.25 8.42
C ILE A 137 -9.21 -21.92 9.27
#